data_AF-A0A2C5ZN89-F1
#
_entry.id   AF-A0A2C5ZN89-F1
#
_cell.length_a   1.000
_cell.length_b   1.000
_cell.length_c   1.000
_cell.angle_alpha   90.00
_cell.angle_beta   90.00
_cell.angle_gamma   90.00
#
_symmetry.space_group_name_H-M   'P 1'
#
loop_
_entity.id
_entity.type
_entity.pdbx_description
1 polymer ?
#
loop_
_entity_poly.entity_id
_entity_poly.type
_entity_poly.pdbx_seq_one_letter_code
_entity_poly.pdbx_strand_id
1 'polypeptide(L)'
;MTPNKTAGSEMSAFERRRLENIAANKAILTDLSTTAKKILPAKKNASKASTPRRPRGESSKREPTRPTRMSSRLAGLGADTDSPQKRAMAIEIEQAKAENASKKARVHGDLNLDEIIVDGKKWTNSIHGLKGLLRGAQPGVRTFTDTEIQETTDKSLKDLQLRMSSLNLYEQWLPNGNTSIFVHGQ
;
A
#
# COMPACT_ATOMS: atom_id res chain seq x y z
N MET A 1 30.28 30.64 -48.25
CA MET A 1 29.19 29.77 -48.76
C MET A 1 29.79 28.41 -49.05
N THR A 2 29.55 27.39 -48.21
CA THR A 2 30.02 26.02 -48.43
C THR A 2 28.80 25.08 -48.46
N PRO A 3 28.74 24.13 -49.40
CA PRO A 3 27.49 23.47 -49.77
C PRO A 3 27.06 22.42 -48.75
N ASN A 4 25.79 22.54 -48.35
CA ASN A 4 25.02 21.54 -47.63
C ASN A 4 24.83 20.32 -48.54
N LYS A 5 25.46 19.18 -48.23
CA LYS A 5 25.20 17.92 -48.94
C LYS A 5 24.11 17.16 -48.20
N THR A 6 22.87 17.36 -48.63
CA THR A 6 21.73 16.50 -48.31
C THR A 6 21.66 15.31 -49.27
N ALA A 7 20.96 14.28 -48.80
CA ALA A 7 20.34 13.17 -49.52
C ALA A 7 21.21 11.95 -49.90
N GLY A 8 20.83 10.81 -49.28
CA GLY A 8 21.10 9.48 -49.81
C GLY A 8 22.09 8.61 -49.04
N SER A 9 22.12 8.63 -47.69
CA SER A 9 22.82 7.55 -46.99
C SER A 9 21.96 6.29 -47.06
N GLU A 10 22.33 5.36 -47.93
CA GLU A 10 21.82 3.99 -47.89
C GLU A 10 21.91 3.51 -46.43
N MET A 11 20.76 3.26 -45.82
CA MET A 11 20.70 2.92 -44.40
C MET A 11 21.66 1.77 -44.12
N SER A 12 22.60 1.98 -43.20
CA SER A 12 23.58 0.98 -42.79
C SER A 12 22.86 -0.33 -42.45
N ALA A 13 23.46 -1.48 -42.77
CA ALA A 13 22.86 -2.80 -42.49
C ALA A 13 22.42 -2.95 -41.02
N PHE A 14 23.15 -2.30 -40.11
CA PHE A 14 22.79 -2.21 -38.70
C PHE A 14 21.48 -1.45 -38.47
N GLU A 15 21.30 -0.31 -39.13
CA GLU A 15 20.11 0.53 -38.95
C GLU A 15 18.87 -0.12 -39.58
N ARG A 16 19.03 -0.85 -40.69
CA ARG A 16 17.94 -1.68 -41.25
C ARG A 16 17.49 -2.73 -40.25
N ARG A 17 18.43 -3.52 -39.71
CA ARG A 17 18.13 -4.53 -38.69
C ARG A 17 17.53 -3.92 -37.42
N ARG A 18 17.98 -2.73 -37.02
CA ARG A 18 17.43 -2.00 -35.87
C ARG A 18 15.98 -1.60 -36.12
N LEU A 19 15.67 -1.08 -37.31
CA LEU A 19 14.30 -0.70 -37.69
C LEU A 19 13.39 -1.93 -37.82
N GLU A 20 13.89 -3.03 -38.38
CA GLU A 20 13.18 -4.32 -38.44
C GLU A 20 12.86 -4.83 -37.03
N ASN A 21 13.82 -4.80 -36.11
CA ASN A 21 13.59 -5.18 -34.71
C ASN A 21 12.56 -4.27 -34.02
N ILE A 22 12.62 -2.97 -34.27
CA ILE A 22 11.63 -2.01 -33.74
C ILE A 22 10.24 -2.31 -34.31
N ALA A 23 10.13 -2.62 -35.60
CA ALA A 23 8.87 -2.97 -36.25
C ALA A 23 8.29 -4.28 -35.70
N ALA A 24 9.12 -5.31 -35.55
CA ALA A 24 8.73 -6.60 -34.97
C ALA A 24 8.24 -6.46 -33.51
N ASN A 25 8.97 -5.71 -32.68
CA ASN A 25 8.57 -5.47 -31.30
C ASN A 25 7.26 -4.68 -31.21
N LYS A 26 7.05 -3.69 -32.09
CA LYS A 26 5.80 -2.93 -32.16
C LYS A 26 4.63 -3.84 -32.53
N ALA A 27 4.79 -4.72 -33.52
CA ALA A 27 3.76 -5.67 -33.93
C ALA A 27 3.38 -6.62 -32.78
N ILE A 28 4.36 -7.16 -32.05
CA ILE A 28 4.11 -8.00 -30.88
C ILE A 28 3.30 -7.24 -29.82
N LEU A 29 3.66 -5.99 -29.51
CA LEU A 29 2.95 -5.19 -28.52
C LEU A 29 1.52 -4.85 -28.95
N THR A 30 1.28 -4.57 -30.23
CA THR A 30 -0.08 -4.35 -30.74
C THR A 30 -0.91 -5.62 -30.64
N ASP A 31 -0.35 -6.78 -31.01
CA ASP A 31 -1.04 -8.06 -30.95
C ASP A 31 -1.40 -8.42 -29.51
N LEU A 32 -0.44 -8.31 -28.58
CA LEU A 32 -0.69 -8.50 -27.14
C LEU A 32 -1.78 -7.57 -26.60
N SER A 33 -1.81 -6.31 -27.05
CA SER A 33 -2.85 -5.37 -26.60
C SER A 33 -4.24 -5.78 -27.11
N THR A 34 -4.35 -6.31 -28.33
CA THR A 34 -5.62 -6.75 -28.90
C THR A 34 -6.09 -8.06 -28.27
N THR A 35 -5.18 -9.00 -28.00
CA THR A 35 -5.50 -10.26 -27.31
C THR A 35 -5.88 -10.01 -25.86
N ALA A 36 -5.16 -9.13 -25.16
CA ALA A 36 -5.51 -8.73 -23.80
C ALA A 36 -6.92 -8.13 -23.73
N LYS A 37 -7.32 -7.27 -24.67
CA LYS A 37 -8.69 -6.72 -24.73
C LYS A 37 -9.77 -7.80 -24.90
N LYS A 38 -9.46 -8.93 -25.55
CA LYS A 38 -10.39 -10.06 -25.74
C LYS A 38 -10.45 -10.98 -24.52
N ILE A 39 -9.34 -11.13 -23.80
CA ILE A 39 -9.24 -12.02 -22.63
C ILE A 39 -9.74 -11.31 -21.36
N LEU A 40 -9.52 -10.00 -21.25
CA LEU A 40 -9.94 -9.23 -20.09
C LEU A 40 -11.47 -9.13 -20.07
N PRO A 41 -12.13 -9.50 -18.96
CA PRO A 41 -13.58 -9.38 -18.84
C PRO A 41 -13.97 -7.90 -18.95
N ALA A 42 -15.05 -7.62 -19.68
CA ALA A 42 -15.60 -6.28 -19.82
C ALA A 42 -15.79 -5.68 -18.42
N LYS A 43 -15.13 -4.55 -18.16
CA LYS A 43 -15.19 -3.89 -16.86
C LYS A 43 -16.64 -3.48 -16.60
N LYS A 44 -17.32 -4.22 -15.71
CA LYS A 44 -18.69 -3.90 -15.29
C LYS A 44 -18.66 -2.47 -14.77
N ASN A 45 -19.46 -1.58 -15.37
CA ASN A 45 -19.64 -0.22 -14.89
C ASN A 45 -20.10 -0.32 -13.45
N ALA A 46 -19.20 -0.04 -12.51
CA ALA A 46 -19.51 -0.11 -11.10
C ALA A 46 -20.63 0.90 -10.84
N SER A 47 -21.83 0.40 -10.54
CA SER A 47 -22.91 1.22 -10.00
C SER A 47 -22.35 1.95 -8.79
N LYS A 48 -22.38 3.29 -8.84
CA LYS A 48 -21.92 4.15 -7.75
C LYS A 48 -22.78 3.85 -6.52
N ALA A 49 -22.30 2.97 -5.64
CA ALA A 49 -22.88 2.79 -4.32
C ALA A 49 -22.73 4.12 -3.57
N SER A 50 -23.85 4.74 -3.16
CA SER A 50 -23.90 6.05 -2.51
C SER A 50 -23.53 6.01 -1.02
N THR A 51 -22.82 4.97 -0.57
CA THR A 51 -22.31 4.95 0.80
C THR A 51 -21.13 5.92 0.87
N PRO A 52 -21.14 6.93 1.76
CA PRO A 52 -20.01 7.82 1.93
C PRO A 52 -18.83 6.98 2.44
N ARG A 53 -17.89 6.69 1.53
CA ARG A 53 -16.61 6.12 1.94
C ARG A 53 -15.93 7.18 2.79
N ARG A 54 -15.79 6.90 4.09
CA ARG A 54 -14.89 7.64 4.98
C ARG A 54 -13.55 7.84 4.24
N PRO A 55 -12.96 9.04 4.23
CA PRO A 55 -11.70 9.27 3.54
C PRO A 55 -10.71 8.24 4.06
N ARG A 56 -10.26 7.36 3.16
CA ARG A 56 -9.14 6.46 3.43
C ARG A 56 -8.00 7.41 3.75
N GLY A 57 -7.52 7.39 5.00
CA GLY A 57 -6.47 8.30 5.45
C GLY A 57 -5.39 8.43 4.37
N GLU A 58 -4.94 9.65 4.12
CA GLU A 58 -4.06 10.01 3.02
C GLU A 58 -2.97 8.94 2.89
N SER A 59 -2.96 8.25 1.75
CA SER A 59 -1.90 7.28 1.48
C SER A 59 -0.59 8.04 1.62
N SER A 60 0.29 7.58 2.52
CA SER A 60 1.59 8.23 2.71
C SER A 60 2.20 8.47 1.34
N LYS A 61 2.54 9.73 1.05
CA LYS A 61 3.08 10.14 -0.25
C LYS A 61 4.33 9.31 -0.49
N ARG A 62 4.21 8.28 -1.33
CA ARG A 62 5.34 7.45 -1.70
C ARG A 62 6.20 8.28 -2.63
N GLU A 63 7.44 8.50 -2.23
CA GLU A 63 8.42 9.13 -3.10
C GLU A 63 8.51 8.32 -4.41
N PRO A 64 8.67 9.00 -5.56
CA PRO A 64 8.82 8.32 -6.84
C PRO A 64 10.00 7.35 -6.77
N THR A 65 9.82 6.14 -7.32
CA THR A 65 10.85 5.11 -7.34
C THR A 65 12.11 5.65 -8.01
N ARG A 66 13.14 5.94 -7.21
CA ARG A 66 14.43 6.41 -7.72
C ARG A 66 15.10 5.29 -8.53
N PRO A 67 15.82 5.63 -9.62
CA PRO A 67 16.59 4.65 -10.36
C PRO A 67 17.64 4.01 -9.46
N THR A 68 17.78 2.68 -9.54
CA THR A 68 18.77 1.89 -8.78
C THR A 68 20.21 2.26 -9.12
N ARG A 69 20.45 2.93 -10.27
CA ARG A 69 21.75 3.45 -10.69
C ARG A 69 21.70 4.97 -10.83
N MET A 70 22.33 5.69 -9.91
CA MET A 70 22.57 7.12 -10.02
C MET A 70 24.02 7.34 -10.45
N SER A 71 24.26 7.53 -11.75
CA SER A 71 25.59 7.85 -12.26
C SER A 71 25.55 9.15 -13.06
N SER A 72 26.61 9.96 -12.95
CA SER A 72 26.75 11.23 -13.67
C SER A 72 26.53 11.08 -15.19
N ARG A 73 26.94 9.94 -15.77
CA ARG A 73 26.75 9.61 -17.19
C ARG A 73 25.28 9.43 -17.56
N LEU A 74 24.49 8.77 -16.72
CA LEU A 74 23.04 8.59 -16.93
C LEU A 74 22.28 9.91 -16.76
N ALA A 75 22.82 10.84 -15.97
CA ALA A 75 22.25 12.17 -15.77
C ALA A 75 22.60 13.18 -16.90
N GLY A 76 23.33 12.76 -17.95
CA GLY A 76 23.74 13.63 -19.05
C GLY A 76 24.78 14.69 -18.66
N LEU A 77 25.39 14.58 -17.48
CA LEU A 77 26.42 15.49 -17.01
C LEU A 77 27.76 15.10 -17.63
N GLY A 78 28.35 16.01 -18.40
CA GLY A 78 29.66 15.86 -19.04
C GLY A 78 30.79 15.59 -18.06
N ALA A 79 31.96 15.22 -18.59
CA ALA A 79 33.13 14.83 -17.79
C ALA A 79 33.70 15.96 -16.93
N ASP A 80 33.39 17.23 -17.24
CA ASP A 80 33.92 18.41 -16.54
C ASP A 80 33.61 18.38 -15.04
N THR A 81 34.66 18.42 -14.24
CA THR A 81 34.63 18.02 -12.83
C THR A 81 33.90 18.97 -11.90
N ASP A 82 33.56 20.19 -12.32
CA ASP A 82 33.01 21.24 -11.44
C ASP A 82 31.79 21.99 -11.99
N SER A 83 30.90 21.31 -12.70
CA SER A 83 29.65 21.95 -13.13
C SER A 83 28.75 22.30 -11.92
N PRO A 84 28.09 23.47 -11.91
CA PRO A 84 27.18 23.87 -10.83
C PRO A 84 26.06 22.84 -10.58
N GLN A 85 25.69 22.09 -11.63
CA GLN A 85 24.69 21.01 -11.57
C GLN A 85 25.17 19.81 -10.74
N LYS A 86 26.46 19.43 -10.84
CA LYS A 86 27.02 18.34 -10.01
C LYS A 86 27.03 18.73 -8.54
N ARG A 87 27.38 19.98 -8.23
CA ARG A 87 27.36 20.51 -6.86
C ARG A 87 25.94 20.56 -6.30
N ALA A 88 24.97 21.04 -7.07
CA ALA A 88 23.55 21.03 -6.66
C ALA A 88 23.06 19.61 -6.35
N MET A 89 23.33 18.64 -7.23
CA MET A 89 22.94 17.24 -6.99
C MET A 89 23.63 16.63 -5.76
N ALA A 90 24.90 16.96 -5.50
CA ALA A 90 25.60 16.47 -4.32
C ALA A 90 24.94 16.95 -3.02
N ILE A 91 24.53 18.24 -2.98
CA ILE A 91 23.82 18.85 -1.85
C ILE A 91 22.46 18.18 -1.64
N GLU A 92 21.67 17.98 -2.70
CA GLU A 92 20.37 17.31 -2.61
C GLU A 92 20.49 15.86 -2.09
N ILE A 93 21.54 15.15 -2.51
CA ILE A 93 21.82 13.79 -2.03
C ILE A 93 22.19 13.81 -0.54
N GLU A 94 22.98 14.79 -0.09
CA GLU A 94 23.38 14.94 1.30
C GLU A 94 22.18 15.28 2.21
N GLN A 95 21.33 16.22 1.78
CA GLN A 95 20.09 16.57 2.49
C GLN A 95 19.15 15.36 2.60
N ALA A 96 18.91 14.66 1.50
CA ALA A 96 18.07 13.45 1.51
C ALA A 96 18.68 12.32 2.37
N LYS A 97 20.01 12.21 2.45
CA LYS A 97 20.66 11.25 3.35
C LYS A 97 20.46 11.64 4.82
N ALA A 98 20.58 12.92 5.16
CA ALA A 98 20.37 13.40 6.53
C ALA A 98 18.93 13.14 7.01
N GLU A 99 17.93 13.43 6.17
CA GLU A 99 16.51 13.18 6.48
C GLU A 99 16.19 11.69 6.66
N ASN A 100 16.86 10.81 5.92
CA ASN A 100 16.65 9.37 5.98
C ASN A 100 17.53 8.66 7.02
N ALA A 101 18.56 9.32 7.55
CA ALA A 101 19.47 8.74 8.54
C ALA A 101 18.73 8.44 9.86
N SER A 102 17.89 9.37 10.32
CA SER A 102 17.05 9.19 11.50
C SER A 102 16.08 8.02 11.37
N LYS A 103 15.49 7.81 10.18
CA LYS A 103 14.58 6.69 9.89
C LYS A 103 15.25 5.31 9.89
N LYS A 104 16.57 5.26 9.71
CA LYS A 104 17.36 4.01 9.58
C LYS A 104 18.26 3.73 10.79
N ALA A 105 18.32 4.65 11.75
CA ALA A 105 19.11 4.46 12.96
C ALA A 105 18.60 3.23 13.72
N ARG A 106 19.53 2.32 14.07
CA ARG A 106 19.20 1.21 14.96
C ARG A 106 19.16 1.74 16.38
N VAL A 107 18.03 1.58 17.04
CA VAL A 107 17.87 1.87 18.47
C VAL A 107 18.05 0.56 19.22
N HIS A 108 18.95 0.55 20.21
CA HIS A 108 19.19 -0.60 21.08
C HIS A 108 18.36 -0.43 22.35
N GLY A 109 17.60 -1.47 22.72
CA GLY A 109 16.71 -1.45 23.89
C GLY A 109 15.27 -1.79 23.53
N ASP A 110 14.37 -1.63 24.50
CA ASP A 110 12.94 -1.77 24.27
C ASP A 110 12.41 -0.54 23.50
N LEU A 111 11.53 -0.78 22.54
CA LEU A 111 11.01 0.25 21.65
C LEU A 111 9.61 0.67 22.11
N ASN A 112 9.50 1.85 22.73
CA ASN A 112 8.21 2.42 23.08
C ASN A 112 7.47 2.89 21.83
N LEU A 113 6.27 2.35 21.58
CA LEU A 113 5.45 2.69 20.40
C LEU A 113 5.10 4.18 20.33
N ASP A 114 5.03 4.87 21.48
CA ASP A 114 4.77 6.31 21.56
C ASP A 114 5.90 7.17 20.95
N GLU A 115 7.12 6.64 20.93
CA GLU A 115 8.32 7.33 20.42
C GLU A 115 8.59 7.03 18.94
N ILE A 116 7.89 6.06 18.35
CA ILE A 116 8.09 5.62 16.96
C ILE A 116 7.25 6.50 16.01
N ILE A 117 7.89 7.54 15.48
CA ILE A 117 7.27 8.46 14.52
C ILE A 117 7.25 7.81 13.13
N VAL A 118 6.09 7.32 12.70
CA VAL A 118 5.85 6.86 11.32
C VAL A 118 5.07 7.92 10.56
N ASP A 119 5.57 8.30 9.37
CA ASP A 119 4.91 9.26 8.49
C ASP A 119 3.45 8.85 8.22
N GLY A 120 2.51 9.67 8.69
CA GLY A 120 1.07 9.53 8.45
C GLY A 120 0.28 8.74 9.49
N LYS A 121 0.87 8.26 10.59
CA LYS A 121 0.13 7.64 11.70
C LYS A 121 0.85 7.81 13.05
N LYS A 122 0.20 8.53 13.97
CA LYS A 122 0.59 8.58 15.38
C LYS A 122 0.13 7.27 16.04
N TRP A 123 1.06 6.40 16.39
CA TRP A 123 0.77 5.27 17.26
C TRP A 123 0.76 5.80 18.69
N THR A 124 -0.44 5.91 19.26
CA THR A 124 -0.57 6.21 20.69
C THR A 124 -0.76 4.88 21.41
N ASN A 125 -0.13 4.66 22.56
CA ASN A 125 -0.30 3.51 23.45
C ASN A 125 -1.75 3.25 23.94
N SER A 126 -2.71 4.07 23.51
CA SER A 126 -4.12 3.86 23.78
C SER A 126 -4.80 3.01 22.70
N ILE A 127 -5.84 2.27 23.10
CA ILE A 127 -6.76 1.51 22.23
C ILE A 127 -7.25 2.34 21.02
N HIS A 128 -7.26 3.67 21.14
CA HIS A 128 -7.58 4.60 20.04
C HIS A 128 -6.64 4.49 18.83
N GLY A 129 -5.33 4.25 19.02
CA GLY A 129 -4.37 4.06 17.93
C GLY A 129 -4.61 2.76 17.14
N LEU A 130 -5.10 1.72 17.83
CA LEU A 130 -5.42 0.41 17.26
C LEU A 130 -6.86 0.28 16.76
N LYS A 131 -7.74 1.23 17.09
CA LYS A 131 -9.17 1.23 16.68
C LYS A 131 -9.36 1.21 15.16
N GLY A 132 -8.37 1.67 14.39
CA GLY A 132 -8.36 1.58 12.93
C GLY A 132 -8.03 0.19 12.37
N LEU A 133 -7.37 -0.67 13.18
CA LEU A 133 -7.04 -2.06 12.85
C LEU A 133 -8.11 -3.03 13.38
N LEU A 134 -8.59 -2.81 14.61
CA LEU A 134 -9.72 -3.55 15.19
C LEU A 134 -11.04 -2.88 14.79
N ARG A 135 -11.41 -2.99 13.52
CA ARG A 135 -12.76 -2.64 13.10
C ARG A 135 -13.69 -3.79 13.45
N GLY A 136 -14.36 -3.72 14.60
CA GLY A 136 -15.29 -4.76 15.05
C GLY A 136 -15.57 -4.70 16.55
N ALA A 137 -16.10 -5.80 17.06
CA ALA A 137 -16.31 -6.04 18.49
C ALA A 137 -14.99 -5.90 19.27
N GLN A 138 -15.04 -5.28 20.45
CA GLN A 138 -13.90 -5.28 21.35
C GLN A 138 -13.75 -6.67 21.99
N PRO A 139 -12.54 -7.27 21.97
CA PRO A 139 -12.30 -8.54 22.66
C PRO A 139 -12.67 -8.44 24.15
N GLY A 140 -13.36 -9.44 24.67
CA GLY A 140 -13.75 -9.49 26.08
C GLY A 140 -14.94 -8.60 26.47
N VAL A 141 -15.50 -7.83 25.54
CA VAL A 141 -16.71 -7.02 25.77
C VAL A 141 -17.87 -7.62 24.99
N ARG A 142 -19.01 -7.80 25.66
CA ARG A 142 -20.25 -8.29 25.03
C ARG A 142 -20.71 -7.28 23.98
N THR A 143 -21.00 -7.77 22.77
CA THR A 143 -21.32 -6.93 21.60
C THR A 143 -22.74 -6.36 21.60
N PHE A 144 -23.67 -7.01 22.29
CA PHE A 144 -25.07 -6.60 22.38
C PHE A 144 -25.45 -6.52 23.85
N THR A 145 -25.77 -5.33 24.32
CA THR A 145 -26.34 -5.16 25.67
C THR A 145 -27.84 -5.38 25.65
N ASP A 146 -28.42 -5.78 26.78
CA ASP A 146 -29.85 -6.07 26.84
C ASP A 146 -30.69 -4.82 26.56
N THR A 147 -30.17 -3.64 26.89
CA THR A 147 -30.78 -2.34 26.56
C THR A 147 -30.80 -2.10 25.05
N GLU A 148 -29.69 -2.34 24.34
CA GLU A 148 -29.62 -2.18 22.87
C GLU A 148 -30.58 -3.14 22.16
N ILE A 149 -30.68 -4.39 22.62
CA ILE A 149 -31.62 -5.38 22.06
C ILE A 149 -33.06 -4.92 22.26
N GLN A 150 -33.39 -4.31 23.40
CA GLN A 150 -34.73 -3.82 23.66
C GLN A 150 -35.11 -2.62 22.78
N GLU A 151 -34.18 -1.69 22.56
CA GLU A 151 -34.35 -0.48 21.75
C GLU A 151 -34.45 -0.77 20.24
N THR A 152 -33.96 -1.92 19.77
CA THR A 152 -34.08 -2.29 18.35
C THR A 152 -35.53 -2.49 17.92
N THR A 153 -35.94 -1.74 16.89
CA THR A 153 -37.32 -1.69 16.40
C THR A 153 -37.65 -2.86 15.47
N ASP A 154 -36.66 -3.32 14.68
CA ASP A 154 -36.84 -4.38 13.71
C ASP A 154 -36.89 -5.76 14.37
N LYS A 155 -38.03 -6.44 14.24
CA LYS A 155 -38.29 -7.74 14.88
C LYS A 155 -37.28 -8.82 14.46
N SER A 156 -36.93 -8.87 13.18
CA SER A 156 -35.96 -9.84 12.64
C SER A 156 -34.54 -9.59 13.13
N LEU A 157 -34.14 -8.32 13.26
CA LEU A 157 -32.83 -7.95 13.81
C LEU A 157 -32.77 -8.23 15.30
N LYS A 158 -33.84 -7.95 16.04
CA LYS A 158 -33.94 -8.24 17.47
C LYS A 158 -33.82 -9.74 17.77
N ASP A 159 -34.52 -10.58 16.99
CA ASP A 159 -34.41 -12.04 17.10
C ASP A 159 -32.98 -12.53 16.78
N LEU A 160 -32.36 -11.98 15.73
CA LEU A 160 -30.97 -12.31 15.41
C LEU A 160 -29.99 -11.91 16.53
N GLN A 161 -30.14 -10.71 17.09
CA GLN A 161 -29.29 -10.23 18.19
C GLN A 161 -29.45 -11.10 19.43
N LEU A 162 -30.68 -11.54 19.75
CA LEU A 162 -30.95 -12.46 20.86
C LEU A 162 -30.31 -13.85 20.64
N ARG A 163 -30.39 -14.38 19.42
CA ARG A 163 -29.74 -15.65 19.06
C ARG A 163 -28.22 -15.54 19.14
N MET A 164 -27.65 -14.42 18.69
CA MET A 164 -26.21 -14.19 18.77
C MET A 164 -25.73 -13.97 20.20
N SER A 165 -26.54 -13.33 21.05
CA SER A 165 -26.19 -13.04 22.45
C SER A 165 -26.31 -14.24 23.39
N SER A 166 -26.98 -15.31 22.95
CA SER A 166 -27.16 -16.57 23.69
C SER A 166 -26.18 -17.69 23.29
N LEU A 167 -25.26 -17.41 22.35
CA LEU A 167 -24.20 -18.34 21.98
C LEU A 167 -23.17 -18.45 23.11
N ASN A 168 -22.99 -19.66 23.61
CA ASN A 168 -21.95 -20.00 24.60
C ASN A 168 -20.85 -20.84 23.94
N LEU A 169 -19.64 -20.70 24.45
CA LEU A 169 -18.55 -21.61 24.08
C LEU A 169 -18.83 -22.99 24.68
N TYR A 170 -18.45 -24.05 23.97
CA TYR A 170 -18.48 -25.40 24.52
C TYR A 170 -17.62 -25.46 25.78
N GLU A 171 -18.13 -26.18 26.80
CA GLU A 171 -17.35 -26.48 27.99
C GLU A 171 -16.08 -27.23 27.56
N GLN A 172 -14.93 -26.69 27.97
CA GLN A 172 -13.65 -27.29 27.63
C GLN A 172 -13.54 -28.63 28.35
N TRP A 173 -13.44 -29.71 27.58
CA TRP A 173 -13.16 -31.02 28.13
C TRP A 173 -11.71 -31.05 28.63
N LEU A 174 -11.54 -31.08 29.96
CA LEU A 174 -10.24 -31.22 30.59
C LEU A 174 -9.84 -32.71 30.55
N PRO A 175 -8.59 -33.06 30.15
CA PRO A 175 -8.13 -34.44 30.01
C PRO A 175 -8.26 -35.32 31.27
N ASN A 176 -8.46 -34.71 32.44
CA ASN A 176 -8.46 -35.38 33.73
C ASN A 176 -9.84 -35.50 34.39
N GLY A 177 -10.93 -35.37 33.63
CA GLY A 177 -12.30 -35.67 34.12
C GLY A 177 -12.88 -34.69 35.14
N ASN A 178 -12.13 -33.68 35.59
CA ASN A 178 -12.67 -32.60 36.39
C ASN A 178 -13.41 -31.62 35.47
N THR A 179 -14.72 -31.79 35.32
CA THR A 179 -15.59 -30.75 34.76
C THR A 179 -15.42 -29.48 35.58
N SER A 180 -15.04 -28.39 34.91
CA SER A 180 -14.87 -27.07 35.52
C SER A 180 -16.23 -26.50 35.89
N ILE A 181 -16.66 -26.73 37.13
CA ILE A 181 -17.86 -26.10 37.70
C ILE A 181 -17.47 -24.66 38.06
N PHE A 182 -17.55 -23.73 37.10
CA PHE A 182 -17.53 -22.29 37.44
C PHE A 182 -18.89 -21.91 38.03
N VAL A 183 -19.03 -22.15 39.34
CA VAL A 183 -20.08 -21.56 40.17
C VAL A 183 -19.90 -20.05 40.12
N HIS A 184 -20.71 -19.37 39.31
CA HIS A 184 -20.88 -17.92 39.42
C HIS A 184 -21.78 -17.66 40.63
N GLY A 185 -21.15 -17.37 41.77
CA GLY A 185 -21.82 -16.77 42.92
C GLY A 185 -22.02 -15.27 42.70
N GLN A 186 -23.27 -14.85 42.88
CA GLN A 186 -23.81 -13.54 43.29
C GLN A 186 -23.07 -12.28 42.80
#